data_AF-G7JWF6-F1
#
_entry.id   AF-G7JWF6-F1
#
_cell.length_a   1.000
_cell.length_b   1.000
_cell.length_c   1.000
_cell.angle_alpha   90.00
_cell.angle_beta   90.00
_cell.angle_gamma   90.00
#
_symmetry.space_group_name_H-M   'P 1'
#
loop_
_entity.id
_entity.type
_entity.pdbx_description
1 polymer ?
#
loop_
_entity_poly.entity_id
_entity_poly.type
_entity_poly.pdbx_seq_one_letter_code
_entity_poly.pdbx_strand_id
1 'polypeptide(L)'
;MNGCKCEAIHMRVVVKGKYDKGSAEVVYNRRSDAFTALKRYNNVLLDGKPMKIEIVGTNSELPVTARANVSAMNRQRKRTFVMTIN
;
A
#
# COMPACT_ATOMS: atom_id res chain seq x y z
N MET A 1 -19.46 -18.70 21.07
CA MET A 1 -19.67 -17.70 19.99
C MET A 1 -18.54 -16.68 20.06
N ASN A 2 -17.37 -17.00 19.51
CA ASN A 2 -16.32 -15.99 19.35
C ASN A 2 -16.65 -15.26 18.05
N GLY A 3 -17.56 -14.29 18.14
CA GLY A 3 -17.92 -13.46 17.00
C GLY A 3 -16.65 -12.87 16.43
N CYS A 4 -16.33 -13.18 15.17
CA CYS A 4 -15.28 -12.51 14.43
C CYS A 4 -15.51 -11.01 14.59
N LYS A 5 -14.66 -10.34 15.37
CA LYS A 5 -14.56 -8.89 15.29
C LYS A 5 -14.03 -8.60 13.89
N CYS A 6 -14.93 -8.41 12.95
CA CYS A 6 -14.65 -7.85 11.65
C CYS A 6 -14.23 -6.40 11.92
N GLU A 7 -12.93 -6.19 12.18
CA GLU A 7 -12.40 -4.85 12.38
C GLU A 7 -12.56 -4.10 11.06
N ALA A 8 -13.59 -3.25 11.01
CA ALA A 8 -13.91 -2.53 9.81
C ALA A 8 -12.83 -1.48 9.56
N ILE A 9 -12.29 -1.46 8.35
CA ILE A 9 -11.26 -0.49 7.96
C ILE A 9 -11.96 0.75 7.44
N HIS A 10 -11.76 1.85 8.15
CA HIS A 10 -12.21 3.17 7.72
C HIS A 10 -11.15 3.78 6.78
N MET A 11 -11.55 4.05 5.55
CA MET A 11 -10.74 4.70 4.52
C MET A 11 -11.35 6.05 4.15
N ARG A 12 -10.49 7.04 3.93
CA ARG A 12 -10.83 8.34 3.35
C ARG A 12 -10.23 8.45 1.96
N VAL A 13 -11.08 8.65 0.98
CA VAL A 13 -10.70 8.94 -0.40
C VAL A 13 -10.60 10.45 -0.56
N VAL A 14 -9.56 10.94 -1.23
CA VAL A 14 -9.29 12.35 -1.47
C VAL A 14 -8.94 12.56 -2.93
N VAL A 15 -9.58 13.54 -3.57
CA VAL A 15 -9.26 14.01 -4.92
C VAL A 15 -8.99 15.50 -4.84
N LYS A 16 -7.78 15.93 -5.26
CA LYS A 16 -7.41 17.35 -5.27
C LYS A 16 -7.76 17.99 -6.60
N GLY A 17 -8.65 18.97 -6.56
CA GLY A 17 -8.96 19.82 -7.69
C GLY A 17 -8.09 21.06 -7.81
N LYS A 18 -8.37 21.87 -8.84
CA LYS A 18 -7.68 23.13 -9.10
C LYS A 18 -8.15 24.23 -8.15
N TYR A 19 -9.45 24.22 -7.82
CA TYR A 19 -10.10 25.23 -6.97
C TYR A 19 -10.78 24.61 -5.74
N ASP A 20 -10.98 23.30 -5.74
CA ASP A 20 -11.77 22.55 -4.77
C ASP A 20 -11.09 21.23 -4.39
N LYS A 21 -11.42 20.69 -3.22
CA LYS A 21 -10.94 19.38 -2.77
C LYS A 21 -12.14 18.49 -2.50
N GLY A 22 -12.23 17.38 -3.22
CA GLY A 22 -13.22 16.34 -2.98
C GLY A 22 -12.71 15.33 -1.96
N SER A 23 -13.54 14.91 -1.01
CA SER A 23 -13.24 13.79 -0.13
C SER A 23 -14.48 12.95 0.16
N ALA A 24 -14.30 11.64 0.31
CA ALA A 24 -15.33 10.69 0.67
C ALA A 24 -14.81 9.72 1.73
N GLU A 25 -15.70 9.15 2.53
CA GLU A 25 -15.37 8.13 3.52
C GLU A 25 -15.99 6.80 3.10
N VAL A 26 -15.23 5.71 3.26
CA VAL A 26 -15.60 4.36 2.88
C VAL A 26 -15.20 3.42 4.00
N VAL A 27 -16.09 2.52 4.39
CA VAL A 27 -15.85 1.54 5.45
C VAL A 27 -15.92 0.13 4.86
N TYR A 28 -14.87 -0.65 5.09
CA TYR A 28 -14.80 -2.05 4.64
C TYR A 28 -14.86 -2.99 5.84
N ASN A 29 -15.83 -3.90 5.86
CA ASN A 29 -15.95 -4.92 6.92
C ASN A 29 -14.82 -5.96 6.87
N ARG A 30 -14.20 -6.15 5.70
CA ARG A 30 -13.11 -7.11 5.48
C ARG A 30 -11.82 -6.39 5.15
N ARG A 31 -10.77 -6.75 5.88
CA ARG A 31 -9.41 -6.23 5.66
C ARG A 31 -8.90 -6.50 4.24
N SER A 32 -9.18 -7.69 3.69
CA SER A 32 -8.79 -8.07 2.32
C SER A 32 -9.34 -7.12 1.26
N ASP A 33 -10.60 -6.71 1.41
CA ASP A 33 -11.32 -5.93 0.42
C ASP A 33 -10.84 -4.48 0.45
N ALA A 34 -10.60 -3.96 1.65
CA ALA A 34 -9.97 -2.66 1.85
C ALA A 34 -8.60 -2.57 1.15
N PHE A 35 -7.71 -3.54 1.39
CA PHE A 35 -6.40 -3.55 0.74
C PHE A 35 -6.47 -3.76 -0.78
N THR A 36 -7.46 -4.52 -1.26
CA THR A 36 -7.70 -4.69 -2.69
C THR A 36 -8.14 -3.38 -3.32
N ALA A 37 -9.06 -2.65 -2.67
CA ALA A 37 -9.49 -1.33 -3.11
C ALA A 37 -8.35 -0.31 -3.09
N LEU A 38 -7.53 -0.30 -2.04
CA LEU A 38 -6.35 0.57 -1.95
C LEU A 38 -5.41 0.35 -3.14
N LYS A 39 -5.08 -0.91 -3.47
CA LYS A 39 -4.21 -1.22 -4.60
C LYS A 39 -4.82 -0.85 -5.94
N ARG A 40 -6.14 -0.99 -6.09
CA ARG A 40 -6.84 -0.79 -7.36
C ARG A 40 -7.13 0.68 -7.67
N TYR A 41 -7.46 1.47 -6.66
CA TYR A 41 -8.00 2.82 -6.85
C TYR A 41 -7.01 3.92 -6.44
N ASN A 42 -5.96 3.61 -5.67
CA ASN A 42 -4.95 4.60 -5.36
C ASN A 42 -4.20 5.04 -6.64
N ASN A 43 -4.04 6.34 -6.79
CA ASN A 43 -3.48 7.03 -7.95
C ASN A 43 -4.25 6.85 -9.27
N VAL A 44 -5.44 6.23 -9.25
CA VAL A 44 -6.31 6.22 -10.43
C VAL A 44 -6.78 7.64 -10.71
N LEU A 45 -6.74 8.04 -11.99
CA LEU A 45 -7.21 9.34 -12.41
C LEU A 45 -8.74 9.37 -12.37
N LEU A 46 -9.29 10.28 -11.57
CA LEU A 46 -10.70 10.67 -11.58
C LEU A 46 -10.75 12.11 -12.13
N ASP A 47 -11.46 12.31 -13.24
CA ASP A 47 -11.53 13.61 -13.93
C ASP A 47 -10.15 14.23 -14.21
N GLY A 48 -9.17 13.39 -14.56
CA GLY A 48 -7.79 13.80 -14.83
C GLY A 48 -6.94 14.07 -13.58
N LYS A 49 -7.46 13.84 -12.36
CA LYS A 49 -6.77 14.07 -11.10
C LYS A 49 -6.51 12.75 -10.36
N PRO A 50 -5.32 12.52 -9.80
CA PRO A 50 -5.04 11.28 -9.08
C PRO A 50 -5.86 11.22 -7.78
N MET A 51 -6.58 10.11 -7.61
CA MET A 51 -7.27 9.76 -6.38
C MET A 51 -6.26 9.26 -5.35
N LYS A 52 -6.32 9.76 -4.11
CA LYS A 52 -5.51 9.29 -3.00
C LYS A 52 -6.40 8.64 -1.94
N ILE A 53 -5.98 7.50 -1.40
CA ILE A 53 -6.70 6.81 -0.33
C ILE A 53 -5.85 6.87 0.94
N GLU A 54 -6.47 7.26 2.05
CA GLU A 54 -5.87 7.36 3.38
C GLU A 54 -6.62 6.41 4.33
N ILE A 55 -5.91 5.59 5.09
CA ILE A 55 -6.53 4.73 6.10
C ILE A 55 -6.64 5.52 7.40
N VAL A 56 -7.86 5.73 7.90
CA VAL A 56 -8.16 6.64 9.03
C VAL A 56 -8.30 5.88 10.36
N GLY A 57 -8.61 4.58 10.32
CA GLY A 57 -8.74 3.76 11.53
C GLY A 57 -8.48 2.29 11.27
N THR A 58 -7.34 1.81 11.76
CA THR A 58 -7.10 0.42 12.13
C THR A 58 -6.61 0.47 13.56
N ASN A 59 -7.42 0.07 14.54
CA ASN A 59 -6.95 -0.20 15.91
C ASN A 59 -6.21 -1.54 15.91
N SER A 60 -5.26 -1.70 14.98
CA SER A 60 -4.35 -2.81 14.96
C SER A 60 -3.06 -2.31 15.60
N GLU A 61 -2.90 -2.59 16.89
CA GLU A 61 -1.60 -2.96 17.45
C GLU A 61 -1.01 -4.03 16.52
N LEU A 62 -0.31 -3.60 15.47
CA LEU A 62 0.55 -4.49 14.72
C LEU A 62 1.88 -4.46 15.48
N PRO A 63 2.23 -5.51 16.25
CA PRO A 63 3.62 -5.65 16.61
C PRO A 63 4.37 -5.75 15.29
N VAL A 64 5.26 -4.79 15.06
CA VAL A 64 6.31 -4.88 14.04
C VAL A 64 7.24 -6.01 14.48
N THR A 65 6.80 -7.26 14.31
CA THR A 65 7.59 -8.46 14.57
C THR A 65 7.53 -9.36 13.35
N ALA A 66 8.27 -8.96 12.32
CA ALA A 66 9.06 -9.87 11.52
C ALA A 66 10.05 -9.01 10.72
N ARG A 67 11.14 -8.61 11.38
CA ARG A 67 12.40 -8.39 10.68
C ARG A 67 12.74 -9.73 10.02
N ALA A 68 12.41 -9.89 8.74
CA ALA A 68 12.99 -10.97 7.94
C ALA A 68 14.48 -10.63 7.78
N ASN A 69 15.27 -11.17 8.70
CA ASN A 69 16.72 -11.14 8.64
C ASN A 69 17.13 -12.01 7.43
N VAL A 70 17.29 -11.40 6.24
CA VAL A 70 18.00 -12.04 5.13
C VAL A 70 19.48 -11.78 5.28
N SER A 71 20.09 -12.44 6.27
CA SER A 71 21.52 -12.69 6.24
C SER A 71 21.79 -13.75 5.17
N ALA A 72 21.90 -13.32 3.92
CA ALA A 72 22.33 -14.17 2.81
C ALA A 72 23.32 -13.41 1.91
N MET A 73 24.57 -13.40 2.40
CA MET A 73 25.81 -13.45 1.62
C MET A 73 26.03 -12.43 0.49
N ASN A 74 26.88 -11.46 0.82
CA ASN A 74 27.87 -10.89 -0.08
C ASN A 74 28.48 -11.94 -1.02
N ARG A 75 28.21 -11.82 -2.32
CA ARG A 75 29.11 -12.34 -3.36
C ARG A 75 29.23 -11.31 -4.46
N GLN A 76 30.01 -10.27 -4.20
CA GLN A 76 30.68 -9.47 -5.22
C GLN A 76 31.43 -10.41 -6.20
N ARG A 77 30.74 -10.87 -7.25
CA ARG A 77 31.41 -11.36 -8.44
C ARG A 77 31.68 -10.16 -9.32
N LYS A 78 32.79 -9.47 -9.03
CA LYS A 78 33.57 -8.74 -10.03
C LYS A 78 33.71 -9.66 -11.24
N ARG A 79 32.96 -9.40 -12.31
CA ARG A 79 33.22 -10.00 -13.61
C ARG A 79 34.09 -9.04 -14.37
N THR A 80 35.40 -9.25 -14.25
CA THR A 80 36.42 -8.60 -15.07
C THR A 80 36.11 -8.92 -16.53
N PHE A 81 35.80 -7.91 -17.33
CA PHE A 81 35.63 -8.08 -18.77
C PHE A 81 37.02 -7.93 -19.40
N VAL A 82 37.63 -9.04 -19.83
CA VAL A 82 38.79 -8.98 -20.72
C VAL A 82 38.23 -8.70 -22.11
N MET A 83 38.48 -7.50 -22.60
CA MET A 83 38.20 -7.11 -23.97
C MET A 83 39.25 -7.76 -24.88
N THR A 84 38.85 -8.71 -25.72
CA THR A 84 39.63 -9.07 -26.90
C THR A 84 38.78 -8.77 -28.12
N ILE A 85 39.25 -7.79 -28.90
CA ILE A 85 38.70 -7.37 -30.18
C ILE A 85 39.43 -8.21 -31.22
N ASN A 86 38.70 -8.89 -32.10
CA ASN A 86 39.24 -9.56 -33.27
C ASN A 86 38.55 -9.00 -34.51
#